data_AF-A0AA88SWV1-F1
#
_entry.id   AF-A0AA88SWV1-F1
#
_cell.length_a   1.000
_cell.length_b   1.000
_cell.length_c   1.000
_cell.angle_alpha   90.00
_cell.angle_beta   90.00
_cell.angle_gamma   90.00
#
_symmetry.space_group_name_H-M   'P 1'
#
loop_
_entity.id
_entity.type
_entity.pdbx_description
1 polymer ?
#
loop_
_entity_poly.entity_id
_entity_poly.type
_entity_poly.pdbx_seq_one_letter_code
_entity_poly.pdbx_strand_id
1 'polypeptide(L)'
;MRLDMIHLQTIAVLLLPGVWSQSSRSSSSLGVVVEAKNITLPVGSEAVLPCHSPRMVWTQDRLRDRKRVVHWDVFRSSPEYSVERILDMSPGARQRVYNSFNKGRISIPDSAFIDGNFSLIINNVVTTDKGVYTCNLHHHYCKIDQSVQIQLNVTKSARKEKRYWDGEKTVFIVLLGSSVALPCVNRRPLWREGVQEEQQQVAHWDFQPPGVRPDRADRLVDLYASGERRDYGPLFAQSKMSMAEHAFTLGDFSLTIADVKPVDRGLYSCHLHHHYCGLHERRIFRLTVGPPLPPASTTAPRIFPIDEPETRTINLDAPHVVNVILPEHQAYLVQHLGYLLAAVLLLVFIVVAVIVLTRRRKKKDYDLRRSARGNLMSGGEMSLDYTELKACNQEPMNSDYKNNLLKERDMTKGCNKDFDGRLWK
;
A
#
# COMPACT_ATOMS: atom_id res chain seq x y z
N MET A 1 -44.14 -1.03 -28.07
CA MET A 1 -43.85 -1.92 -26.92
C MET A 1 -42.76 -2.90 -27.33
N ARG A 2 -41.76 -3.10 -26.46
CA ARG A 2 -40.54 -3.91 -26.65
C ARG A 2 -39.52 -3.36 -27.66
N LEU A 3 -38.77 -2.34 -27.25
CA LEU A 3 -37.31 -2.28 -27.50
C LEU A 3 -36.59 -1.20 -26.66
N ASP A 4 -37.01 -0.90 -25.42
CA ASP A 4 -36.38 0.14 -24.58
C ASP A 4 -36.15 -0.29 -23.12
N MET A 5 -35.88 -1.58 -22.90
CA MET A 5 -35.71 -2.11 -21.54
C MET A 5 -34.56 -3.12 -21.39
N ILE A 6 -33.53 -2.99 -22.22
CA ILE A 6 -32.29 -3.80 -22.12
C ILE A 6 -31.02 -2.94 -21.97
N HIS A 7 -31.10 -1.62 -22.21
CA HIS A 7 -29.93 -0.72 -22.06
C HIS A 7 -29.79 -0.05 -20.68
N LEU A 8 -30.72 -0.27 -19.75
CA LEU A 8 -30.70 0.34 -18.41
C LEU A 8 -30.21 -0.59 -17.28
N GLN A 9 -29.68 -1.78 -17.62
CA GLN A 9 -29.07 -2.71 -16.65
C GLN A 9 -27.55 -2.84 -16.77
N THR A 10 -26.89 -2.11 -17.68
CA THR A 10 -25.43 -2.17 -17.89
C THR A 10 -24.66 -0.95 -17.38
N ILE A 11 -25.31 0.02 -16.72
CA ILE A 11 -24.64 1.23 -16.18
C ILE A 11 -25.02 1.47 -14.71
N ALA A 12 -24.94 0.44 -13.88
CA ALA A 12 -25.11 0.54 -12.42
C ALA A 12 -24.06 -0.27 -11.64
N VAL A 13 -22.81 -0.34 -12.14
CA VAL A 13 -21.70 -1.05 -11.47
C VAL A 13 -20.46 -0.18 -11.27
N LEU A 14 -20.44 1.10 -11.69
CA LEU A 14 -19.20 1.90 -11.70
C LEU A 14 -19.11 3.07 -10.71
N LEU A 15 -19.95 3.13 -9.66
CA LEU A 15 -19.77 4.14 -8.60
C LEU A 15 -20.10 3.58 -7.21
N LEU A 16 -19.15 2.84 -6.65
CA LEU A 16 -18.98 2.71 -5.20
C LEU A 16 -17.49 2.98 -4.90
N PRO A 17 -17.13 4.00 -4.10
CA PRO A 17 -15.80 4.10 -3.55
C PRO A 17 -15.65 2.97 -2.53
N GLY A 18 -14.91 1.94 -2.92
CA GLY A 18 -14.54 0.84 -2.04
C GLY A 18 -13.78 1.40 -0.85
N VAL A 19 -14.41 1.30 0.31
CA VAL A 19 -13.79 1.36 1.63
C VAL A 19 -12.59 0.41 1.61
N TRP A 20 -11.37 0.95 1.62
CA TRP A 20 -10.18 0.19 1.96
C TRP A 20 -10.21 -0.11 3.47
N SER A 21 -10.92 -1.18 3.79
CA SER A 21 -10.86 -1.86 5.08
C SER A 21 -10.56 -3.32 4.79
N GLN A 22 -9.59 -3.84 5.54
CA GLN A 22 -9.22 -5.25 5.64
C GLN A 22 -8.36 -5.80 4.50
N SER A 23 -7.05 -5.67 4.65
CA SER A 23 -6.10 -6.68 4.17
C SER A 23 -6.29 -7.96 4.97
N SER A 24 -7.37 -8.67 4.67
CA SER A 24 -7.60 -10.05 5.04
C SER A 24 -6.72 -10.93 4.15
N ARG A 25 -5.91 -11.76 4.80
CA ARG A 25 -5.06 -12.81 4.24
C ARG A 25 -5.66 -13.46 2.98
N SER A 26 -5.03 -13.22 1.84
CA SER A 26 -4.90 -14.21 0.79
C SER A 26 -3.41 -14.57 0.70
N SER A 27 -3.10 -15.84 0.87
CA SER A 27 -1.79 -16.42 0.63
C SER A 27 -1.36 -16.18 -0.83
N SER A 28 -0.69 -15.08 -1.12
CA SER A 28 0.12 -14.97 -2.33
C SER A 28 1.51 -15.51 -1.96
N SER A 29 1.72 -16.80 -2.22
CA SER A 29 3.04 -17.45 -2.14
C SER A 29 4.06 -16.85 -3.12
N LEU A 30 3.63 -15.98 -4.03
CA LEU A 30 4.49 -15.17 -4.87
C LEU A 30 4.73 -13.82 -4.16
N GLY A 31 5.94 -13.61 -3.64
CA GLY A 31 6.37 -12.31 -3.11
C GLY A 31 6.21 -11.18 -4.14
N VAL A 32 6.20 -9.94 -3.66
CA VAL A 32 5.98 -8.76 -4.52
C VAL A 32 7.17 -8.60 -5.47
N VAL A 33 6.91 -8.57 -6.78
CA VAL A 33 7.95 -8.32 -7.77
C VAL A 33 8.34 -6.85 -7.68
N VAL A 34 9.54 -6.60 -7.16
CA VAL A 34 10.12 -5.28 -6.98
C VAL A 34 10.86 -4.83 -8.24
N GLU A 35 11.49 -5.77 -8.95
CA GLU A 35 12.32 -5.47 -10.10
C GLU A 35 12.30 -6.61 -11.13
N ALA A 36 12.29 -6.26 -12.42
CA ALA A 36 12.49 -7.18 -13.52
C ALA A 36 13.47 -6.57 -14.52
N LYS A 37 14.61 -7.23 -14.77
CA LYS A 37 15.69 -6.72 -15.61
C LYS A 37 16.14 -7.75 -16.65
N ASN A 38 16.45 -7.29 -17.86
CA ASN A 38 17.08 -8.11 -18.89
C ASN A 38 18.59 -7.82 -18.90
N ILE A 39 19.40 -8.87 -18.88
CA ILE A 39 20.87 -8.77 -18.86
C ILE A 39 21.39 -9.60 -20.02
N THR A 40 22.13 -8.95 -20.94
CA THR A 40 22.81 -9.63 -22.03
C THR A 40 24.31 -9.53 -21.83
N LEU A 41 24.99 -10.67 -21.82
CA LEU A 41 26.42 -10.75 -21.57
C LEU A 41 27.10 -11.66 -22.60
N PRO A 42 28.34 -11.35 -23.03
CA PRO A 42 29.08 -12.21 -23.96
C PRO A 42 29.47 -13.53 -23.29
N VAL A 43 29.63 -14.59 -24.09
CA VAL A 43 30.16 -15.87 -23.60
C VAL A 43 31.50 -15.67 -22.88
N GLY A 44 31.68 -16.34 -21.75
CA GLY A 44 32.91 -16.32 -20.96
C GLY A 44 33.04 -15.13 -20.00
N SER A 45 32.09 -14.19 -20.02
CA SER A 45 32.07 -13.10 -19.04
C SER A 45 31.50 -13.53 -17.68
N GLU A 46 31.67 -12.66 -16.69
CA GLU A 46 31.06 -12.79 -15.37
C GLU A 46 29.73 -12.02 -15.32
N ALA A 47 28.66 -12.68 -14.89
CA ALA A 47 27.37 -12.05 -14.64
C ALA A 47 27.18 -11.75 -13.16
N VAL A 48 26.83 -10.51 -12.83
CA VAL A 48 26.40 -10.12 -11.48
C VAL A 48 24.93 -9.76 -11.53
N LEU A 49 24.11 -10.50 -10.78
CA LEU A 49 22.66 -10.28 -10.66
C LEU A 49 22.39 -9.55 -9.34
N PRO A 50 22.20 -8.21 -9.35
CA PRO A 50 22.19 -7.42 -8.13
C PRO A 50 20.93 -7.68 -7.30
N CYS A 51 21.09 -8.14 -6.07
CA CYS A 51 19.96 -8.32 -5.15
C CYS A 51 20.26 -7.72 -3.78
N HIS A 52 20.21 -6.39 -3.69
CA HIS A 52 20.46 -5.65 -2.44
C HIS A 52 19.15 -5.24 -1.75
N SER A 53 18.97 -5.49 -0.46
CA SER A 53 17.82 -4.98 0.31
C SER A 53 18.24 -4.50 1.70
N PRO A 54 18.14 -3.18 1.98
CA PRO A 54 18.46 -2.64 3.30
C PRO A 54 17.46 -3.12 4.37
N ARG A 55 16.29 -3.63 3.96
CA ARG A 55 15.26 -4.16 4.86
C ARG A 55 15.50 -5.61 5.29
N MET A 56 16.47 -6.27 4.65
CA MET A 56 16.95 -7.61 4.99
C MET A 56 18.28 -7.56 5.77
N VAL A 57 18.74 -6.37 6.15
CA VAL A 57 19.96 -6.21 6.95
C VAL A 57 19.68 -6.71 8.36
N TRP A 58 20.40 -7.75 8.75
CA TRP A 58 20.34 -8.34 10.07
C TRP A 58 21.70 -8.24 10.75
N THR A 59 21.73 -7.47 11.83
CA THR A 59 22.84 -7.44 12.78
C THR A 59 22.38 -8.15 14.05
N GLN A 60 23.14 -9.15 14.50
CA GLN A 60 22.88 -9.95 15.71
C GLN A 60 23.06 -9.16 17.04
N ASP A 61 22.85 -7.84 16.98
CA ASP A 61 22.90 -6.93 18.11
C ASP A 61 21.55 -6.98 18.86
N ARG A 62 21.54 -7.77 19.94
CA ARG A 62 20.38 -7.98 20.82
C ARG A 62 20.01 -6.75 21.65
N LEU A 63 20.76 -5.64 21.59
CA LEU A 63 20.47 -4.42 22.36
C LEU A 63 19.37 -3.53 21.75
N ARG A 64 18.63 -4.02 20.75
CA ARG A 64 17.73 -3.18 19.95
C ARG A 64 16.26 -3.61 19.98
N ASP A 65 15.80 -4.08 21.12
CA ASP A 65 14.36 -4.17 21.45
C ASP A 65 13.71 -2.76 21.51
N ARG A 66 14.54 -1.71 21.50
CA ARG A 66 14.19 -0.29 21.40
C ARG A 66 13.97 0.21 19.96
N LYS A 67 13.69 -0.68 19.02
CA LYS A 67 13.37 -0.30 17.63
C LYS A 67 11.91 0.09 17.44
N ARG A 68 11.07 -0.01 18.48
CA ARG A 68 9.69 0.47 18.45
C ARG A 68 9.55 1.72 19.28
N VAL A 69 8.88 2.72 18.71
CA VAL A 69 8.59 3.97 19.40
C VAL A 69 7.15 4.34 19.08
N VAL A 70 6.38 4.63 20.13
CA VAL A 70 5.17 5.43 19.98
C VAL A 70 5.52 6.86 20.37
N HIS A 71 5.07 7.84 19.60
CA HIS A 71 5.00 9.21 20.08
C HIS A 71 3.69 9.87 19.68
N TRP A 72 3.26 10.78 20.54
CA TRP A 72 2.14 11.67 20.27
C TRP A 72 2.66 13.06 19.99
N ASP A 73 2.23 13.61 18.85
CA ASP A 73 2.48 14.99 18.49
C ASP A 73 1.15 15.74 18.44
N VAL A 74 1.17 17.02 18.81
CA VAL A 74 0.01 17.90 18.70
C VAL A 74 0.32 19.01 17.70
N PHE A 75 -0.56 19.17 16.73
CA PHE A 75 -0.58 20.30 15.81
C PHE A 75 -1.54 21.37 16.35
N ARG A 76 -1.02 22.57 16.57
CA ARG A 76 -1.78 23.72 17.07
C ARG A 76 -1.84 24.80 16.00
N SER A 77 -3.03 25.36 15.78
CA SER A 77 -3.23 26.46 14.84
C SER A 77 -2.70 27.81 15.35
N SER A 78 -2.31 27.91 16.64
CA SER A 78 -1.80 29.14 17.25
C SER A 78 -0.86 28.81 18.43
N PRO A 79 0.30 29.49 18.57
CA PRO A 79 0.93 30.36 17.56
C PRO A 79 1.34 29.57 16.30
N GLU A 80 1.42 30.25 15.16
CA GLU A 80 1.53 29.70 13.79
C GLU A 80 2.21 28.33 13.68
N TYR A 81 1.44 27.34 13.22
CA TYR A 81 1.90 26.08 12.63
C TYR A 81 3.01 25.35 13.41
N SER A 82 2.86 25.21 14.73
CA SER A 82 3.78 24.40 15.54
C SER A 82 3.26 22.96 15.70
N VAL A 83 4.12 21.99 15.35
CA VAL A 83 3.99 20.59 15.74
C VAL A 83 4.87 20.38 16.97
N GLU A 84 4.24 20.03 18.09
CA GLU A 84 4.92 19.76 19.36
C GLU A 84 4.83 18.27 19.67
N ARG A 85 5.97 17.61 19.86
CA ARG A 85 6.00 16.27 20.46
C ARG A 85 5.72 16.40 21.96
N ILE A 86 4.62 15.81 22.42
CA ILE A 86 4.20 15.92 23.83
C ILE A 86 4.69 14.74 24.67
N LEU A 87 4.78 13.55 24.07
CA LEU A 87 5.11 12.32 24.75
C LEU A 87 5.69 11.28 23.79
N ASP A 88 6.70 10.53 24.23
CA ASP A 88 7.12 9.28 23.58
C ASP A 88 7.30 8.12 24.57
N MET A 89 7.27 6.90 24.05
CA MET A 89 7.49 5.67 24.81
C MET A 89 8.08 4.58 23.91
N SER A 90 8.97 3.76 24.48
CA SER A 90 9.58 2.60 23.84
C SER A 90 9.41 1.35 24.71
N PRO A 91 9.46 0.14 24.13
CA PRO A 91 9.49 -1.13 24.87
C PRO A 91 10.54 -1.12 25.99
N GLY A 92 10.17 -1.61 27.17
CA GLY A 92 11.05 -1.66 28.35
C GLY A 92 11.53 -0.31 28.90
N ALA A 93 11.06 0.82 28.35
CA ALA A 93 11.42 2.16 28.79
C ALA A 93 10.21 2.89 29.39
N ARG A 94 10.47 3.78 30.36
CA ARG A 94 9.44 4.69 30.86
C ARG A 94 9.09 5.73 29.79
N GLN A 95 7.81 6.07 29.73
CA GLN A 95 7.34 7.18 28.90
C GLN A 95 8.03 8.50 29.28
N ARG A 96 8.31 9.33 28.27
CA ARG A 96 8.93 10.64 28.44
C ARG A 96 7.94 11.71 28.02
N VAL A 97 7.69 12.65 28.93
CA VAL A 97 6.84 13.82 28.67
C VAL A 97 7.73 15.04 28.49
N TYR A 98 7.57 15.72 27.35
CA TYR A 98 8.47 16.80 26.93
C TYR A 98 8.13 18.16 27.54
N ASN A 99 6.86 18.40 27.83
CA ASN A 99 6.37 19.66 28.39
C ASN A 99 6.08 19.52 29.89
N SER A 100 6.60 20.43 30.71
CA SER A 100 6.36 20.45 32.17
C SER A 100 4.89 20.57 32.53
N PHE A 101 4.10 21.31 31.75
CA PHE A 101 2.65 21.44 31.93
C PHE A 101 1.92 20.09 31.82
N ASN A 102 2.46 19.17 31.03
CA ASN A 102 1.86 17.87 30.78
C ASN A 102 2.37 16.78 31.73
N LYS A 103 3.41 17.03 32.53
CA LYS A 103 3.95 16.04 33.47
C LYS A 103 2.89 15.62 34.49
N GLY A 104 2.64 14.32 34.59
CA GLY A 104 1.61 13.73 35.46
C GLY A 104 0.17 13.93 34.97
N ARG A 105 -0.03 14.74 33.93
CA ARG A 105 -1.35 15.06 33.38
C ARG A 105 -1.69 14.20 32.16
N ILE A 106 -0.68 13.89 31.34
CA ILE A 106 -0.82 12.98 30.19
C ILE A 106 -0.05 11.68 30.41
N SER A 107 -0.56 10.59 29.85
CA SER A 107 0.13 9.31 29.87
C SER A 107 -0.30 8.36 28.74
N ILE A 108 0.57 7.41 28.42
CA ILE A 108 0.23 6.16 27.74
C ILE A 108 0.20 5.05 28.81
N PRO A 109 -0.68 4.02 28.69
CA PRO A 109 -0.65 2.85 29.57
C PRO A 109 0.71 2.16 29.58
N ASP A 110 1.19 1.73 30.76
CA ASP A 110 2.47 1.01 30.87
C ASP A 110 2.47 -0.34 30.12
N SER A 111 1.29 -0.93 29.91
CA SER A 111 1.08 -2.16 29.14
C SER A 111 1.02 -1.98 27.62
N ALA A 112 1.25 -0.77 27.09
CA ALA A 112 0.97 -0.45 25.69
C ALA A 112 1.63 -1.38 24.67
N PHE A 113 2.89 -1.77 24.89
CA PHE A 113 3.58 -2.73 24.03
C PHE A 113 3.23 -4.20 24.32
N ILE A 114 2.47 -4.51 25.37
CA ILE A 114 2.01 -5.87 25.67
C ILE A 114 0.64 -6.11 25.01
N ASP A 115 -0.28 -5.15 25.13
CA ASP A 115 -1.66 -5.27 24.65
C ASP A 115 -1.92 -4.56 23.30
N GLY A 116 -0.97 -3.73 22.85
CA GLY A 116 -1.09 -2.91 21.63
C GLY A 116 -1.99 -1.69 21.80
N ASN A 117 -2.17 -1.18 23.02
CA ASN A 117 -2.97 0.01 23.33
C ASN A 117 -2.07 1.22 23.60
N PHE A 118 -1.86 2.02 22.58
CA PHE A 118 -1.03 3.23 22.57
C PHE A 118 -1.82 4.52 22.80
N SER A 119 -3.04 4.40 23.34
CA SER A 119 -3.95 5.53 23.51
C SER A 119 -3.38 6.58 24.47
N LEU A 120 -3.55 7.86 24.13
CA LEU A 120 -3.12 8.97 24.98
C LEU A 120 -4.24 9.31 25.97
N ILE A 121 -3.94 9.24 27.26
CA ILE A 121 -4.80 9.70 28.33
C ILE A 121 -4.41 11.14 28.64
N ILE A 122 -5.39 12.05 28.65
CA ILE A 122 -5.24 13.45 29.05
C ILE A 122 -6.19 13.69 30.22
N ASN A 123 -5.65 14.00 31.39
CA ASN A 123 -6.41 14.36 32.58
C ASN A 123 -6.61 15.88 32.67
N ASN A 124 -7.72 16.31 33.28
CA ASN A 124 -8.01 17.73 33.51
C ASN A 124 -7.82 18.59 32.24
N VAL A 125 -8.60 18.29 31.20
CA VAL A 125 -8.50 18.93 29.88
C VAL A 125 -8.76 20.44 29.99
N VAL A 126 -7.86 21.24 29.42
CA VAL A 126 -7.96 22.72 29.40
C VAL A 126 -8.18 23.24 27.98
N THR A 127 -8.58 24.51 27.84
CA THR A 127 -8.85 25.10 26.51
C THR A 127 -7.65 25.08 25.58
N THR A 128 -6.43 25.15 26.13
CA THR A 128 -5.19 25.09 25.35
C THR A 128 -4.88 23.68 24.85
N ASP A 129 -5.58 22.62 25.29
CA ASP A 129 -5.43 21.27 24.72
C ASP A 129 -6.10 21.10 23.36
N LYS A 130 -6.85 22.12 22.89
CA LYS A 130 -7.42 22.09 21.55
C LYS A 130 -6.31 21.94 20.50
N GLY A 131 -6.46 20.97 19.61
CA GLY A 131 -5.49 20.69 18.55
C GLY A 131 -5.78 19.41 17.79
N VAL A 132 -4.95 19.11 16.80
CA VAL A 132 -4.96 17.82 16.10
C VAL A 132 -3.80 16.99 16.63
N TYR A 133 -4.14 15.89 17.30
CA TYR A 133 -3.20 14.96 17.87
C TYR A 133 -2.92 13.85 16.86
N THR A 134 -1.65 13.51 16.68
CA THR A 134 -1.22 12.40 15.84
C THR A 134 -0.51 11.38 16.71
N CYS A 135 -1.04 10.16 16.77
CA CYS A 135 -0.32 9.01 17.29
C CYS A 135 0.56 8.48 16.17
N ASN A 136 1.85 8.32 16.41
CA ASN A 136 2.80 7.77 15.45
C ASN A 136 3.47 6.54 16.06
N LEU A 137 3.40 5.43 15.34
CA LEU A 137 4.07 4.16 15.66
C LEU A 137 5.19 3.96 14.66
N HIS A 138 6.43 3.87 15.14
CA HIS A 138 7.62 3.66 14.34
C HIS A 138 8.24 2.32 14.68
N HIS A 139 8.48 1.50 13.66
CA HIS A 139 9.23 0.26 13.75
C HIS A 139 10.54 0.40 13.00
N HIS A 140 11.58 0.93 13.66
CA HIS A 140 12.88 1.23 13.08
C HIS A 140 13.59 0.02 12.47
N TYR A 141 13.29 -1.20 12.92
CA TYR A 141 13.80 -2.42 12.31
C TYR A 141 13.21 -2.64 10.91
N CYS A 142 11.90 -2.88 10.85
CA CYS A 142 11.16 -3.18 9.64
C CYS A 142 10.94 -1.96 8.71
N LYS A 143 11.31 -0.76 9.18
CA LYS A 143 11.05 0.53 8.54
C LYS A 143 9.57 0.71 8.22
N ILE A 144 8.73 0.47 9.23
CA ILE A 144 7.27 0.58 9.12
C ILE A 144 6.82 1.70 10.03
N ASP A 145 6.07 2.65 9.46
CA ASP A 145 5.50 3.78 10.17
C ASP A 145 3.97 3.73 10.01
N GLN A 146 3.25 3.97 11.10
CA GLN A 146 1.80 4.04 11.10
C GLN A 146 1.33 5.20 11.95
N SER A 147 0.34 5.95 11.47
CA SER A 147 -0.18 7.09 12.20
C SER A 147 -1.70 7.17 12.16
N VAL A 148 -2.27 7.78 13.19
CA VAL A 148 -3.70 8.12 13.26
C VAL A 148 -3.85 9.54 13.80
N GLN A 149 -4.70 10.32 13.13
CA GLN A 149 -5.01 11.69 13.52
C GLN A 149 -6.35 11.77 14.26
N ILE A 150 -6.38 12.59 15.29
CA ILE A 150 -7.54 12.80 16.15
C ILE A 150 -7.62 14.28 16.50
N GLN A 151 -8.74 14.91 16.20
CA GLN A 151 -8.97 16.31 16.55
C GLN A 151 -9.62 16.40 17.93
N LEU A 152 -8.99 17.12 18.85
CA LEU A 152 -9.54 17.42 20.17
C LEU A 152 -10.07 18.86 20.19
N ASN A 153 -11.35 19.01 20.49
CA ASN A 153 -12.02 20.27 20.77
C ASN A 153 -12.54 20.27 22.21
N VAL A 154 -12.52 21.44 22.84
CA VAL A 154 -12.92 21.60 24.25
C VAL A 154 -14.19 22.43 24.33
N THR A 155 -15.16 21.96 25.13
CA THR A 155 -16.44 22.65 25.38
C THR A 155 -16.60 22.93 26.87
N LYS A 156 -17.32 24.00 27.22
CA LYS A 156 -17.75 24.26 28.61
C LYS A 156 -19.12 23.65 28.95
N SER A 157 -19.78 23.04 27.97
CA SER A 157 -21.14 22.48 28.10
C SER A 157 -21.14 20.99 27.82
N ALA A 158 -21.54 20.19 28.82
CA ALA A 158 -21.67 18.73 28.72
C ALA A 158 -22.64 18.32 27.59
N ARG A 159 -23.69 19.12 27.33
CA ARG A 159 -24.65 18.86 26.23
C ARG A 159 -24.01 18.90 24.84
N LYS A 160 -22.82 19.48 24.69
CA LYS A 160 -22.09 19.58 23.43
C LYS A 160 -21.01 18.51 23.30
N GLU A 161 -20.81 17.65 24.30
CA GLU A 161 -19.87 16.54 24.20
C GLU A 161 -20.34 15.55 23.14
N LYS A 162 -19.42 15.19 22.25
CA LYS A 162 -19.69 14.22 21.20
C LYS A 162 -18.39 13.70 20.61
N ARG A 163 -18.48 12.50 20.03
CA ARG A 163 -17.44 11.89 19.21
C ARG A 163 -18.05 11.57 17.85
N TYR A 164 -17.40 11.98 16.79
CA TYR A 164 -17.85 11.68 15.43
C TYR A 164 -16.64 11.60 14.48
N TRP A 165 -16.85 10.97 13.33
CA TRP A 165 -15.90 10.95 12.22
C TRP A 165 -16.26 12.06 11.25
N ASP A 166 -15.30 12.91 10.87
CA ASP A 166 -15.54 14.03 9.94
C ASP A 166 -15.33 13.66 8.46
N GLY A 167 -14.90 12.43 8.17
CA GLY A 167 -14.50 11.96 6.85
C GLY A 167 -13.02 11.65 6.74
N GLU A 168 -12.19 12.30 7.55
CA GLU A 168 -10.73 12.22 7.53
C GLU A 168 -10.14 11.75 8.88
N LYS A 169 -10.71 12.22 9.99
CA LYS A 169 -10.22 11.99 11.36
C LYS A 169 -11.37 11.90 12.36
N THR A 170 -11.06 11.34 13.53
CA THR A 170 -12.04 11.33 14.63
C THR A 170 -11.99 12.66 15.37
N VAL A 171 -13.14 13.31 15.51
CA VAL A 171 -13.29 14.55 16.26
C VAL A 171 -13.89 14.25 17.63
N PHE A 172 -13.16 14.66 18.67
CA PHE A 172 -13.58 14.60 20.06
C PHE A 172 -13.97 16.00 20.52
N ILE A 173 -15.19 16.17 21.02
CA ILE A 173 -15.61 17.37 21.75
C ILE A 173 -15.78 16.97 23.22
N VAL A 174 -14.90 17.50 24.07
CA VAL A 174 -14.72 17.04 25.45
C VAL A 174 -14.97 18.19 26.43
N LEU A 175 -15.58 17.90 27.57
CA LEU A 175 -15.83 18.90 28.61
C LEU A 175 -14.52 19.38 29.27
N LEU A 176 -14.42 20.69 29.46
CA LEU A 176 -13.33 21.32 30.21
C LEU A 176 -13.25 20.73 31.64
N GLY A 177 -12.04 20.35 32.05
CA GLY A 177 -11.73 19.75 33.34
C GLY A 177 -11.93 18.22 33.41
N SER A 178 -12.49 17.60 32.37
CA SER A 178 -12.66 16.14 32.32
C SER A 178 -11.37 15.41 31.91
N SER A 179 -11.40 14.08 31.96
CA SER A 179 -10.35 13.21 31.41
C SER A 179 -10.80 12.54 30.12
N VAL A 180 -9.92 12.44 29.13
CA VAL A 180 -10.20 11.78 27.85
C VAL A 180 -9.07 10.82 27.46
N ALA A 181 -9.44 9.70 26.83
CA ALA A 181 -8.51 8.82 26.15
C ALA A 181 -8.68 8.97 24.63
N LEU A 182 -7.61 9.42 23.96
CA LEU A 182 -7.54 9.49 22.49
C LEU A 182 -7.09 8.12 21.95
N PRO A 183 -7.94 7.40 21.22
CA PRO A 183 -7.69 6.00 20.88
C PRO A 183 -6.55 5.84 19.86
N CYS A 184 -5.55 5.05 20.21
CA CYS A 184 -4.54 4.56 19.26
C CYS A 184 -4.26 3.09 19.58
N VAL A 185 -4.90 2.17 18.88
CA VAL A 185 -4.83 0.74 19.20
C VAL A 185 -4.35 -0.04 17.99
N ASN A 186 -3.29 -0.82 18.16
CA ASN A 186 -2.74 -1.69 17.14
C ASN A 186 -2.25 -3.01 17.73
N ARG A 187 -3.06 -4.05 17.55
CA ARG A 187 -2.81 -5.38 18.14
C ARG A 187 -2.05 -6.33 17.22
N ARG A 188 -1.49 -5.85 16.10
CA ARG A 188 -0.65 -6.69 15.24
C ARG A 188 0.58 -7.16 16.04
N PRO A 189 1.02 -8.42 15.90
CA PRO A 189 2.16 -8.95 16.67
C PRO A 189 3.43 -8.10 16.54
N LEU A 190 3.67 -7.52 15.37
CA LEU A 190 4.78 -6.60 15.11
C LEU A 190 4.91 -5.47 16.15
N TRP A 191 3.78 -4.93 16.62
CA TRP A 191 3.77 -3.81 17.55
C TRP A 191 3.77 -4.24 19.02
N ARG A 192 3.71 -5.54 19.29
CA ARG A 192 3.67 -6.10 20.64
C ARG A 192 4.96 -6.83 21.00
N GLU A 193 5.33 -6.80 22.27
CA GLU A 193 6.39 -7.61 22.83
C GLU A 193 6.00 -9.09 22.77
N GLY A 194 6.92 -9.95 22.33
CA GLY A 194 6.69 -11.40 22.24
C GLY A 194 7.69 -12.16 21.35
N VAL A 195 7.61 -13.49 21.41
CA VAL A 195 8.54 -14.51 20.85
C VAL A 195 8.69 -14.48 19.31
N GLN A 196 7.95 -13.62 18.62
CA GLN A 196 7.91 -13.64 17.15
C GLN A 196 9.15 -13.03 16.48
N GLU A 197 10.01 -12.35 17.25
CA GLU A 197 11.25 -11.72 16.76
C GLU A 197 12.32 -12.74 16.32
N GLU A 198 12.24 -13.98 16.80
CA GLU A 198 13.14 -15.08 16.43
C GLU A 198 12.77 -15.73 15.07
N GLN A 199 11.71 -15.26 14.42
CA GLN A 199 11.29 -15.78 13.12
C GLN A 199 12.35 -15.53 12.05
N GLN A 200 12.65 -16.59 11.29
CA GLN A 200 13.79 -16.65 10.38
C GLN A 200 13.64 -15.70 9.17
N GLN A 201 14.73 -15.01 8.84
CA GLN A 201 14.90 -14.35 7.55
C GLN A 201 15.57 -15.31 6.59
N VAL A 202 15.05 -15.36 5.36
CA VAL A 202 15.53 -16.28 4.33
C VAL A 202 15.66 -15.51 3.02
N ALA A 203 16.80 -15.65 2.37
CA ALA A 203 17.00 -15.26 0.99
C ALA A 203 17.21 -16.51 0.16
N HIS A 204 16.58 -16.60 -1.01
CA HIS A 204 16.80 -17.71 -1.90
C HIS A 204 16.81 -17.29 -3.36
N TRP A 205 17.51 -18.11 -4.16
CA TRP A 205 17.57 -17.94 -5.60
C TRP A 205 16.94 -19.13 -6.31
N ASP A 206 16.08 -18.83 -7.28
CA ASP A 206 15.47 -19.82 -8.17
C ASP A 206 15.95 -19.59 -9.61
N PHE A 207 16.15 -20.67 -10.35
CA PHE A 207 16.45 -20.67 -11.77
C PHE A 207 15.31 -21.32 -12.56
N GLN A 208 14.84 -20.63 -13.58
CA GLN A 208 13.82 -21.11 -14.48
C GLN A 208 14.38 -21.16 -15.90
N PRO A 209 14.66 -22.37 -16.44
CA PRO A 209 15.10 -22.54 -17.82
C PRO A 209 14.05 -22.03 -18.83
N PRO A 210 14.46 -21.67 -20.05
CA PRO A 210 13.54 -21.24 -21.09
C PRO A 210 12.46 -22.31 -21.36
N GLY A 211 11.19 -21.92 -21.34
CA GLY A 211 10.05 -22.81 -21.59
C GLY A 211 9.56 -23.59 -20.37
N VAL A 212 10.26 -23.55 -19.24
CA VAL A 212 9.78 -24.10 -17.96
C VAL A 212 8.80 -23.12 -17.32
N ARG A 213 7.80 -23.62 -16.57
CA ARG A 213 6.85 -22.77 -15.85
C ARG A 213 7.43 -22.32 -14.49
N PRO A 214 6.99 -21.17 -13.93
CA PRO A 214 7.54 -20.64 -12.68
C PRO A 214 7.40 -21.58 -11.46
N ASP A 215 6.35 -22.41 -11.42
CA ASP A 215 6.11 -23.40 -10.35
C ASP A 215 7.09 -24.57 -10.36
N ARG A 216 7.86 -24.72 -11.45
CA ARG A 216 8.89 -25.74 -11.64
C ARG A 216 10.28 -25.13 -11.77
N ALA A 217 10.48 -23.93 -11.24
CA ALA A 217 11.81 -23.35 -11.15
C ALA A 217 12.67 -24.18 -10.19
N ASP A 218 13.94 -24.38 -10.54
CA ASP A 218 14.90 -25.10 -9.73
C ASP A 218 15.44 -24.17 -8.64
N ARG A 219 15.41 -24.63 -7.39
CA ARG A 219 16.07 -23.94 -6.27
C ARG A 219 17.58 -24.01 -6.49
N LEU A 220 18.27 -22.87 -6.42
CA LEU A 220 19.74 -22.77 -6.53
C LEU A 220 20.42 -22.72 -5.16
N VAL A 221 19.93 -21.87 -4.27
CA VAL A 221 20.52 -21.66 -2.93
C VAL A 221 19.49 -21.08 -1.97
N ASP A 222 19.57 -21.52 -0.71
CA ASP A 222 18.92 -20.88 0.44
C ASP A 222 19.99 -20.33 1.39
N LEU A 223 19.81 -19.08 1.80
CA LEU A 223 20.59 -18.39 2.81
C LEU A 223 19.67 -18.05 3.99
N TYR A 224 20.08 -18.45 5.18
CA TYR A 224 19.36 -18.18 6.41
C TYR A 224 20.14 -17.19 7.27
N ALA A 225 19.44 -16.26 7.94
CA ALA A 225 20.10 -15.31 8.84
C ALA A 225 20.81 -15.98 10.03
N SER A 226 20.50 -17.25 10.33
CA SER A 226 21.23 -18.07 11.30
C SER A 226 22.67 -18.40 10.87
N GLY A 227 23.05 -18.11 9.62
CA GLY A 227 24.32 -18.50 9.02
C GLY A 227 24.26 -19.86 8.31
N GLU A 228 23.13 -20.56 8.39
CA GLU A 228 22.93 -21.78 7.60
C GLU A 228 22.82 -21.43 6.11
N ARG A 229 23.49 -22.22 5.28
CA ARG A 229 23.47 -22.11 3.82
C ARG A 229 23.24 -23.48 3.20
N ARG A 230 22.34 -23.54 2.23
CA ARG A 230 22.03 -24.76 1.47
C ARG A 230 22.18 -24.49 -0.02
N ASP A 231 23.19 -25.12 -0.61
CA ASP A 231 23.45 -25.04 -2.04
C ASP A 231 22.81 -26.25 -2.75
N TYR A 232 22.16 -26.00 -3.88
CA TYR A 232 21.46 -27.02 -4.65
C TYR A 232 22.15 -27.24 -5.99
N GLY A 233 22.46 -28.50 -6.29
CA GLY A 233 23.21 -28.86 -7.49
C GLY A 233 24.72 -28.53 -7.41
N PRO A 234 25.47 -28.73 -8.51
CA PRO A 234 26.92 -28.69 -8.48
C PRO A 234 27.53 -27.30 -8.73
N LEU A 235 26.75 -26.31 -9.15
CA LEU A 235 27.27 -25.03 -9.69
C LEU A 235 28.03 -24.20 -8.64
N PHE A 236 27.61 -24.25 -7.37
CA PHE A 236 28.33 -23.62 -6.27
C PHE A 236 29.59 -24.39 -5.87
N ALA A 237 29.51 -25.73 -5.82
CA ALA A 237 30.65 -26.59 -5.49
C ALA A 237 31.77 -26.50 -6.55
N GLN A 238 31.42 -26.22 -7.81
CA GLN A 238 32.36 -25.99 -8.91
C GLN A 238 32.87 -24.55 -8.98
N SER A 239 32.53 -23.69 -8.01
CA SER A 239 32.88 -22.26 -8.01
C SER A 239 32.40 -21.50 -9.25
N LYS A 240 31.39 -22.01 -9.95
CA LYS A 240 30.75 -21.31 -11.07
C LYS A 240 29.80 -20.24 -10.57
N MET A 241 29.14 -20.47 -9.44
CA MET A 241 28.28 -19.49 -8.77
C MET A 241 28.84 -19.09 -7.42
N SER A 242 28.74 -17.81 -7.08
CA SER A 242 29.18 -17.29 -5.80
C SER A 242 28.26 -16.17 -5.30
N MET A 243 28.30 -15.92 -3.99
CA MET A 243 27.54 -14.90 -3.29
C MET A 243 28.39 -14.33 -2.14
N ALA A 244 28.03 -13.16 -1.64
CA ALA A 244 28.67 -12.58 -0.48
C ALA A 244 28.50 -13.45 0.78
N GLU A 245 29.57 -13.68 1.54
CA GLU A 245 29.57 -14.51 2.75
C GLU A 245 28.72 -13.90 3.88
N HIS A 246 28.76 -12.57 4.02
CA HIS A 246 28.02 -11.83 5.03
C HIS A 246 26.81 -11.08 4.44
N ALA A 247 26.07 -11.76 3.56
CA ALA A 247 24.94 -11.20 2.83
C ALA A 247 23.92 -10.47 3.72
N PHE A 248 23.53 -11.06 4.86
CA PHE A 248 22.58 -10.44 5.80
C PHE A 248 23.18 -9.25 6.55
N THR A 249 24.48 -9.19 6.79
CA THR A 249 25.12 -8.04 7.44
C THR A 249 25.19 -6.85 6.49
N LEU A 250 25.49 -7.12 5.21
CA LEU A 250 25.65 -6.10 4.17
C LEU A 250 24.34 -5.73 3.49
N GLY A 251 23.31 -6.58 3.59
CA GLY A 251 22.10 -6.47 2.80
C GLY A 251 22.29 -6.83 1.32
N ASP A 252 23.39 -7.50 0.97
CA ASP A 252 23.75 -7.85 -0.40
C ASP A 252 23.61 -9.36 -0.65
N PHE A 253 22.59 -9.73 -1.41
CA PHE A 253 22.27 -11.10 -1.81
C PHE A 253 22.49 -11.32 -3.30
N SER A 254 23.39 -10.54 -3.91
CA SER A 254 23.69 -10.64 -5.34
C SER A 254 24.29 -11.99 -5.70
N LEU A 255 23.86 -12.53 -6.84
CA LEU A 255 24.39 -13.79 -7.38
C LEU A 255 25.39 -13.49 -8.48
N THR A 256 26.59 -14.03 -8.34
CA THR A 256 27.65 -13.96 -9.36
C THR A 256 27.74 -15.30 -10.08
N ILE A 257 27.82 -15.25 -11.42
CA ILE A 257 27.96 -16.43 -12.30
C ILE A 257 29.20 -16.22 -13.17
N ALA A 258 30.23 -17.03 -12.96
CA ALA A 258 31.47 -17.01 -13.72
C ALA A 258 31.36 -17.81 -15.03
N ASP A 259 32.17 -17.45 -16.04
CA ASP A 259 32.29 -18.15 -17.33
C ASP A 259 30.92 -18.49 -17.94
N VAL A 260 30.11 -17.44 -18.17
CA VAL A 260 28.72 -17.58 -18.62
C VAL A 260 28.67 -18.26 -20.00
N LYS A 261 27.86 -19.32 -20.11
CA LYS A 261 27.67 -20.13 -21.32
C LYS A 261 26.23 -20.05 -21.80
N PRO A 262 25.94 -20.36 -23.08
CA PRO A 262 24.57 -20.35 -23.60
C PRO A 262 23.57 -21.20 -22.81
N VAL A 263 24.05 -22.25 -22.12
CA VAL A 263 23.24 -23.11 -21.24
C VAL A 263 22.76 -22.41 -19.96
N ASP A 264 23.43 -21.34 -19.54
CA ASP A 264 23.07 -20.54 -18.36
C ASP A 264 21.96 -19.52 -18.68
N ARG A 265 21.51 -19.47 -19.94
CA ARG A 265 20.38 -18.64 -20.35
C ARG A 265 19.12 -19.07 -19.60
N GLY A 266 18.44 -18.12 -18.97
CA GLY A 266 17.18 -18.38 -18.28
C GLY A 266 16.70 -17.20 -17.46
N LEU A 267 15.73 -17.46 -16.58
CA LEU A 267 15.20 -16.51 -15.62
C LEU A 267 15.74 -16.85 -14.23
N TYR A 268 16.45 -15.92 -13.62
CA TYR A 268 16.93 -16.02 -12.25
C TYR A 268 16.05 -15.15 -11.37
N SER A 269 15.51 -15.72 -10.29
CA SER A 269 14.67 -14.98 -9.34
C SER A 269 15.33 -14.95 -7.97
N CYS A 270 15.60 -13.76 -7.45
CA CYS A 270 15.96 -13.55 -6.05
C CYS A 270 14.69 -13.34 -5.24
N HIS A 271 14.56 -14.04 -4.13
CA HIS A 271 13.41 -13.96 -3.22
C HIS A 271 13.91 -13.66 -1.82
N LEU A 272 13.39 -12.60 -1.22
CA LEU A 272 13.77 -12.15 0.12
C LEU A 272 12.54 -12.20 1.01
N HIS A 273 12.63 -13.01 2.07
CA HIS A 273 11.55 -13.27 3.01
C HIS A 273 11.99 -12.84 4.41
N HIS A 274 11.31 -11.82 4.95
CA HIS A 274 11.44 -11.44 6.35
C HIS A 274 10.12 -11.75 7.07
N HIS A 275 10.05 -12.91 7.72
CA HIS A 275 8.78 -13.39 8.27
C HIS A 275 8.23 -12.47 9.37
N TYR A 276 9.07 -12.01 10.30
CA TYR A 276 8.67 -11.08 11.37
C TYR A 276 8.14 -9.74 10.85
N CYS A 277 8.84 -9.10 9.91
CA CYS A 277 8.41 -7.83 9.30
C CYS A 277 7.29 -8.00 8.24
N GLY A 278 6.95 -9.23 7.86
CA GLY A 278 6.03 -9.51 6.76
C GLY A 278 6.55 -9.03 5.40
N LEU A 279 7.86 -9.03 5.19
CA LEU A 279 8.48 -8.60 3.93
C LEU A 279 8.59 -9.79 2.97
N HIS A 280 8.14 -9.58 1.74
CA HIS A 280 8.33 -10.51 0.63
C HIS A 280 8.71 -9.71 -0.62
N GLU A 281 10.00 -9.67 -0.93
CA GLU A 281 10.54 -9.02 -2.13
C GLU A 281 10.99 -10.06 -3.14
N ARG A 282 10.72 -9.81 -4.41
CA ARG A 282 11.16 -10.66 -5.51
C ARG A 282 11.80 -9.82 -6.61
N ARG A 283 12.98 -10.21 -7.07
CA ARG A 283 13.66 -9.61 -8.24
C ARG A 283 13.90 -10.66 -9.30
N ILE A 284 13.64 -10.32 -10.56
CA ILE A 284 13.71 -11.26 -11.67
C ILE A 284 14.71 -10.76 -12.70
N PHE A 285 15.66 -11.61 -13.07
CA PHE A 285 16.70 -11.31 -14.05
C PHE A 285 16.59 -12.28 -15.22
N ARG A 286 16.33 -11.77 -16.42
CA ARG A 286 16.40 -12.55 -17.66
C ARG A 286 17.82 -12.48 -18.20
N LEU A 287 18.57 -13.56 -18.05
CA LEU A 287 19.92 -13.67 -18.55
C LEU A 287 19.91 -14.22 -19.98
N THR A 288 20.50 -13.46 -20.90
CA THR A 288 20.76 -13.85 -22.29
C THR A 288 22.24 -13.80 -22.59
N VAL A 289 22.72 -14.75 -23.39
CA VAL A 289 24.14 -14.89 -23.69
C VAL A 289 24.37 -14.55 -25.16
N GLY A 290 25.15 -13.50 -25.39
CA GLY A 290 25.56 -13.03 -26.71
C GLY A 290 26.89 -13.66 -27.16
N PRO A 291 27.32 -13.40 -28.40
CA PRO A 291 28.60 -13.91 -28.92
C PRO A 291 29.79 -13.39 -28.10
N PRO A 292 30.94 -14.10 -28.10
CA PRO A 292 32.15 -13.63 -27.44
C PRO A 292 32.60 -12.29 -28.02
N LEU A 293 33.15 -11.43 -27.16
CA LEU A 293 33.74 -10.17 -27.61
C LEU A 293 34.95 -10.48 -28.52
N PRO A 294 35.14 -9.73 -29.62
CA PRO A 294 36.33 -9.89 -30.44
C PRO A 294 37.57 -9.64 -29.58
N PRO A 295 38.64 -10.45 -29.74
CA PRO A 295 39.86 -10.26 -28.97
C PRO A 295 40.38 -8.84 -29.19
N ALA A 296 40.66 -8.14 -28.08
CA ALA A 296 41.29 -6.83 -28.15
C ALA A 296 42.59 -6.97 -28.95
N SER A 297 42.75 -6.16 -30.00
CA SER A 297 43.94 -6.17 -30.84
C SER A 297 45.16 -5.94 -29.95
N THR A 298 45.99 -6.97 -29.78
CA THR A 298 47.27 -6.87 -29.10
C THR A 298 48.13 -5.92 -29.90
N THR A 299 48.33 -4.70 -29.41
CA THR A 299 49.32 -3.78 -29.96
C THR A 299 50.68 -4.47 -29.83
N ALA A 300 51.24 -4.92 -30.96
CA ALA A 300 52.59 -5.43 -31.05
C ALA A 300 53.57 -4.40 -30.45
N PRO A 301 54.60 -4.83 -29.70
CA PRO A 301 55.55 -3.89 -29.11
C PRO A 301 56.31 -3.21 -30.25
N ARG A 302 56.10 -1.90 -30.41
CA ARG A 302 56.95 -1.08 -31.27
C ARG A 302 58.32 -0.99 -30.62
N ILE A 303 59.30 -1.62 -31.27
CA ILE A 303 60.72 -1.38 -31.03
C ILE A 303 60.97 0.11 -31.29
N PHE A 304 61.44 0.84 -30.28
CA PHE A 304 62.01 2.16 -30.44
C PHE A 304 63.54 2.02 -30.46
N PRO A 305 64.26 2.64 -31.41
CA PRO A 305 65.71 2.75 -31.34
C PRO A 305 66.11 3.68 -30.19
N ILE A 306 67.21 3.32 -29.54
CA ILE A 306 67.88 4.04 -28.46
C ILE A 306 68.41 5.38 -28.97
N ASP A 307 68.12 6.46 -28.25
CA ASP A 307 69.02 7.62 -28.11
C ASP A 307 68.80 8.28 -26.74
N GLU A 308 69.91 8.83 -26.22
CA GLU A 308 70.21 9.19 -24.82
C GLU A 308 69.75 10.64 -24.43
N PRO A 309 70.06 11.20 -23.24
CA PRO A 309 69.04 11.62 -22.26
C PRO A 309 68.93 13.14 -22.02
N GLU A 310 68.02 13.49 -21.08
CA GLU A 310 67.72 14.82 -20.49
C GLU A 310 66.66 15.65 -21.25
N THR A 311 65.75 16.42 -20.63
CA THR A 311 65.80 17.17 -19.37
C THR A 311 64.37 17.34 -18.81
N ARG A 312 64.21 17.35 -17.48
CA ARG A 312 62.96 17.71 -16.78
C ARG A 312 62.55 19.15 -17.08
N THR A 313 61.34 19.36 -17.58
CA THR A 313 60.60 20.62 -17.41
C THR A 313 59.14 20.35 -17.08
N ILE A 314 58.70 20.98 -16.00
CA ILE A 314 57.32 21.03 -15.49
C ILE A 314 56.60 22.15 -16.24
N ASN A 315 55.44 21.87 -16.85
CA ASN A 315 54.36 22.83 -17.18
C ASN A 315 53.10 21.99 -17.45
N LEU A 316 52.11 21.99 -16.54
CA LEU A 316 50.98 22.93 -16.44
C LEU A 316 49.92 22.73 -17.54
N ASP A 317 48.82 22.10 -17.10
CA ASP A 317 47.42 22.16 -17.56
C ASP A 317 47.10 22.17 -19.06
N ALA A 318 46.53 21.04 -19.51
CA ALA A 318 45.54 21.00 -20.58
C ALA A 318 44.24 20.34 -20.04
N PRO A 319 43.06 20.91 -20.31
CA PRO A 319 41.83 20.57 -19.61
C PRO A 319 41.35 19.17 -19.98
N HIS A 320 41.11 18.34 -18.97
CA HIS A 320 40.37 17.09 -19.15
C HIS A 320 38.92 17.44 -19.47
N VAL A 321 38.55 17.28 -20.74
CA VAL A 321 37.14 17.24 -21.15
C VAL A 321 36.58 15.93 -20.59
N VAL A 322 36.04 16.01 -19.38
CA VAL A 322 35.15 14.99 -18.84
C VAL A 322 33.87 15.10 -19.67
N ASN A 323 33.64 14.14 -20.57
CA ASN A 323 32.30 13.93 -21.11
C ASN A 323 31.41 13.50 -19.94
N VAL A 324 30.82 14.48 -19.27
CA VAL A 324 29.73 14.27 -18.34
C VAL A 324 28.55 13.86 -19.18
N ILE A 325 28.32 12.55 -19.27
CA ILE A 325 27.03 12.02 -19.71
C ILE A 325 26.04 12.44 -18.61
N LEU A 326 25.30 13.52 -18.84
CA LEU A 326 24.16 13.87 -18.01
C LEU A 326 23.13 12.72 -18.10
N PRO A 327 22.60 12.23 -16.98
CA PRO A 327 21.55 11.21 -17.00
C PRO A 327 20.29 11.80 -17.65
N GLU A 328 19.74 11.08 -18.63
CA GLU A 328 18.52 11.41 -19.38
C GLU A 328 17.29 11.56 -18.47
N HIS A 329 17.08 12.76 -17.91
CA HIS A 329 15.83 13.14 -17.23
C HIS A 329 14.77 13.70 -18.20
N GLN A 330 15.06 13.81 -19.50
CA GLN A 330 14.16 14.43 -20.49
C GLN A 330 12.90 13.59 -20.78
N ALA A 331 12.94 12.27 -20.64
CA ALA A 331 11.77 11.42 -20.91
C ALA A 331 10.64 11.62 -19.87
N TYR A 332 11.00 11.83 -18.60
CA TYR A 332 10.03 11.98 -17.51
C TYR A 332 9.29 13.33 -17.57
N LEU A 333 9.98 14.38 -18.01
CA LEU A 333 9.43 15.72 -18.13
C LEU A 333 8.45 15.83 -19.30
N VAL A 334 8.77 15.21 -20.44
CA VAL A 334 7.85 15.13 -21.60
C VAL A 334 6.61 14.31 -21.27
N GLN A 335 6.78 13.21 -20.51
CA GLN A 335 5.65 12.38 -20.10
C GLN A 335 4.72 13.10 -19.12
N HIS A 336 5.26 13.85 -18.15
CA HIS A 336 4.46 14.67 -17.25
C HIS A 336 3.76 15.85 -17.93
N LEU A 337 4.41 16.52 -18.89
CA LEU A 337 3.75 17.52 -19.73
C LEU A 337 2.61 16.90 -20.55
N GLY A 338 2.80 15.69 -21.10
CA GLY A 338 1.76 14.96 -21.80
C GLY A 338 0.54 14.67 -20.92
N TYR A 339 0.75 14.24 -19.69
CA TYR A 339 -0.34 14.01 -18.72
C TYR A 339 -1.09 15.30 -18.35
N LEU A 340 -0.37 16.40 -18.11
CA LEU A 340 -0.99 17.70 -17.82
C LEU A 340 -1.82 18.20 -19.00
N LEU A 341 -1.31 18.08 -20.21
CA LEU A 341 -1.99 18.53 -21.42
C LEU A 341 -3.23 17.68 -21.70
N ALA A 342 -3.15 16.36 -21.49
CA ALA A 342 -4.30 15.46 -21.57
C ALA A 342 -5.37 15.79 -20.52
N ALA A 343 -4.98 16.07 -19.27
CA ALA A 343 -5.91 16.44 -18.21
C ALA A 343 -6.64 17.76 -18.49
N VAL A 344 -5.93 18.76 -19.02
CA VAL A 344 -6.53 20.05 -19.42
C VAL A 344 -7.51 19.87 -20.57
N LEU A 345 -7.16 19.08 -21.60
CA LEU A 345 -8.07 18.80 -22.71
C LEU A 345 -9.35 18.08 -22.25
N LEU A 346 -9.22 17.14 -21.32
CA LEU A 346 -10.36 16.41 -20.75
C LEU A 346 -11.28 17.34 -19.95
N LEU A 347 -10.70 18.26 -19.16
CA LEU A 347 -11.44 19.30 -18.45
C LEU A 347 -12.20 20.23 -19.41
N VAL A 348 -11.56 20.67 -20.49
CA VAL A 348 -12.21 21.49 -21.53
C VAL A 348 -13.36 20.72 -22.16
N PHE A 349 -13.19 19.43 -22.46
CA PHE A 349 -14.25 18.60 -23.03
C PHE A 349 -15.45 18.45 -22.08
N ILE A 350 -15.19 18.26 -20.78
CA ILE A 350 -16.25 18.22 -19.75
C ILE A 350 -16.98 19.56 -19.69
N VAL A 351 -16.27 20.69 -19.69
CA VAL A 351 -16.88 22.02 -19.68
C VAL A 351 -17.74 22.25 -20.92
N VAL A 352 -17.26 21.88 -22.11
CA VAL A 352 -18.04 21.96 -23.35
C VAL A 352 -19.27 21.05 -23.27
N ALA A 353 -19.14 19.82 -22.77
CA ALA A 353 -20.25 18.91 -22.60
C ALA A 353 -21.31 19.49 -21.63
N VAL A 354 -20.88 20.10 -20.51
CA VAL A 354 -21.76 20.79 -19.57
C VAL A 354 -22.44 21.99 -20.22
N ILE A 355 -21.72 22.80 -21.00
CA ILE A 355 -22.29 23.94 -21.75
C ILE A 355 -23.32 23.45 -22.78
N VAL A 356 -23.03 22.37 -23.51
CA VAL A 356 -23.96 21.79 -24.48
C VAL A 356 -25.18 21.20 -23.78
N LEU A 357 -25.00 20.49 -22.67
CA LEU A 357 -26.10 19.91 -21.89
C LEU A 357 -26.97 20.99 -21.24
N THR A 358 -26.38 22.07 -20.72
CA THR A 358 -27.12 23.21 -20.17
C THR A 358 -27.81 24.02 -21.26
N ARG A 359 -27.20 24.18 -22.45
CA ARG A 359 -27.86 24.78 -23.63
C ARG A 359 -28.99 23.92 -24.18
N ARG A 360 -28.84 22.58 -24.21
CA ARG A 360 -29.91 21.65 -24.59
C ARG A 360 -31.06 21.68 -23.58
N ARG A 361 -30.76 21.76 -22.28
CA ARG A 361 -31.78 21.95 -21.24
C ARG A 361 -32.51 23.29 -21.40
N LYS A 362 -31.78 24.40 -21.62
CA LYS A 362 -32.40 25.70 -21.92
C LYS A 362 -33.25 25.66 -23.19
N LYS A 363 -32.80 25.02 -24.27
CA LYS A 363 -33.59 24.88 -25.51
C LYS A 363 -34.89 24.10 -25.26
N LYS A 364 -34.81 22.99 -24.50
CA LYS A 364 -35.98 22.19 -24.12
C LYS A 364 -36.97 22.96 -23.23
N ASP A 365 -36.47 23.85 -22.38
CA ASP A 365 -37.27 24.72 -21.51
C ASP A 365 -37.93 25.88 -22.29
N TYR A 366 -37.24 26.43 -23.31
CA TYR A 366 -37.82 27.40 -24.26
C TYR A 366 -38.91 26.79 -25.14
N ASP A 367 -38.73 25.55 -25.62
CA ASP A 367 -39.72 24.84 -26.44
C ASP A 367 -40.98 24.49 -25.61
N LEU A 368 -40.83 24.12 -24.33
CA LEU A 368 -41.94 23.87 -23.41
C LEU A 368 -42.72 25.17 -23.10
N ARG A 369 -42.01 26.29 -22.90
CA ARG A 369 -42.62 27.61 -22.62
C ARG A 369 -43.30 28.23 -23.84
N ARG A 370 -42.87 27.89 -25.06
CA ARG A 370 -43.53 28.30 -26.32
C ARG A 370 -44.81 27.50 -26.57
N SER A 371 -44.84 26.21 -26.22
CA SER A 371 -46.06 25.38 -26.27
C SER A 371 -47.14 25.86 -25.29
N ALA A 372 -46.73 26.24 -24.07
CA ALA A 372 -47.65 26.79 -23.06
C ALA A 372 -48.28 28.14 -23.46
N ARG A 373 -47.63 28.92 -24.33
CA ARG A 373 -48.16 30.21 -24.82
C ARG A 373 -49.01 30.08 -26.08
N GLY A 374 -48.88 28.98 -26.83
CA GLY A 374 -49.70 28.68 -28.00
C GLY A 374 -51.11 28.18 -27.67
N ASN A 375 -51.31 27.60 -26.49
CA ASN A 375 -52.59 27.01 -26.07
C ASN A 375 -53.57 28.02 -25.40
N LEU A 376 -53.30 29.33 -25.44
CA LEU A 376 -54.18 30.36 -24.85
C LEU A 376 -54.96 31.18 -25.89
N MET A 377 -54.85 30.86 -27.18
CA MET A 377 -55.53 31.59 -28.27
C MET A 377 -56.05 30.63 -29.35
N SER A 378 -56.97 29.74 -29.00
CA SER A 378 -57.92 29.17 -29.95
C SER A 378 -59.12 28.61 -29.18
N GLY A 379 -60.25 29.31 -29.29
CA GLY A 379 -61.53 28.92 -28.70
C GLY A 379 -62.44 28.23 -29.72
N GLY A 380 -63.46 27.56 -29.19
CA GLY A 380 -64.55 26.86 -29.89
C GLY A 380 -64.31 25.34 -29.90
N GLU A 381 -65.21 24.45 -29.49
CA GLU A 381 -66.66 24.50 -29.33
C GLU A 381 -67.16 23.33 -28.44
N MET A 382 -68.15 23.64 -27.60
CA MET A 382 -69.33 22.89 -27.11
C MET A 382 -69.41 21.34 -27.13
N SER A 383 -69.63 20.76 -25.94
CA SER A 383 -70.81 19.92 -25.53
C SER A 383 -70.49 19.22 -24.19
N LEU A 384 -71.02 19.71 -23.04
CA LEU A 384 -72.22 19.23 -22.32
C LEU A 384 -72.34 17.70 -22.28
N ASP A 385 -72.14 17.05 -21.12
CA ASP A 385 -73.23 16.87 -20.15
C ASP A 385 -72.74 16.30 -18.78
N TYR A 386 -73.39 16.81 -17.72
CA TYR A 386 -73.84 16.20 -16.44
C TYR A 386 -73.14 14.92 -15.90
N THR A 387 -72.87 14.69 -14.60
CA THR A 387 -73.39 15.21 -13.32
C THR A 387 -72.49 14.66 -12.20
N GLU A 388 -72.27 15.48 -11.17
CA GLU A 388 -72.29 15.18 -9.72
C GLU A 388 -71.43 14.05 -9.12
N LEU A 389 -70.48 14.41 -8.24
CA LEU A 389 -70.61 14.55 -6.76
C LEU A 389 -70.64 13.16 -6.07
N LYS A 390 -69.90 12.86 -5.00
CA LYS A 390 -69.37 13.69 -3.92
C LYS A 390 -68.37 12.86 -3.10
N ALA A 391 -67.47 13.59 -2.47
CA ALA A 391 -66.63 13.30 -1.30
C ALA A 391 -67.35 12.51 -0.16
N CYS A 392 -66.76 11.97 0.90
CA CYS A 392 -65.45 12.11 1.55
C CYS A 392 -65.42 11.12 2.75
N ASN A 393 -64.22 10.89 3.29
CA ASN A 393 -63.89 10.72 4.72
C ASN A 393 -63.81 9.32 5.41
N GLN A 394 -62.60 9.12 5.94
CA GLN A 394 -62.19 8.82 7.34
C GLN A 394 -62.34 7.41 7.93
N GLU A 395 -61.20 6.70 7.94
CA GLU A 395 -60.39 6.31 9.13
C GLU A 395 -60.98 5.33 10.20
N PRO A 396 -60.18 4.79 11.14
CA PRO A 396 -59.48 3.49 11.06
C PRO A 396 -59.96 2.48 12.13
N MET A 397 -59.63 1.18 12.00
CA MET A 397 -59.51 0.33 13.19
C MET A 397 -58.63 -0.92 13.02
N ASN A 398 -57.85 -1.12 14.07
CA ASN A 398 -56.89 -2.14 14.46
C ASN A 398 -57.50 -3.56 14.57
N SER A 399 -56.74 -4.62 14.23
CA SER A 399 -56.58 -5.83 15.08
C SER A 399 -55.84 -6.97 14.36
N ASP A 400 -54.76 -7.44 14.99
CA ASP A 400 -54.10 -8.73 14.75
C ASP A 400 -55.04 -9.93 15.03
N TYR A 401 -55.06 -10.94 14.15
CA TYR A 401 -55.10 -12.37 14.55
C TYR A 401 -54.87 -13.36 13.38
N LYS A 402 -53.84 -14.19 13.57
CA LYS A 402 -53.67 -15.63 13.23
C LYS A 402 -54.06 -16.21 11.84
N ASN A 403 -53.00 -16.66 11.15
CA ASN A 403 -52.74 -18.03 10.67
C ASN A 403 -53.88 -19.08 10.63
N ASN A 404 -54.16 -19.57 9.41
CA ASN A 404 -54.01 -20.96 8.90
C ASN A 404 -55.21 -21.45 8.07
N LEU A 405 -54.94 -21.92 6.84
CA LEU A 405 -55.69 -22.94 6.06
C LEU A 405 -54.83 -23.28 4.81
N LEU A 406 -54.01 -24.33 4.85
CA LEU A 406 -54.25 -25.68 4.28
C LEU A 406 -54.51 -25.74 2.77
N LYS A 407 -53.62 -26.39 2.01
CA LYS A 407 -54.01 -27.53 1.14
C LYS A 407 -52.82 -28.39 0.70
N GLU A 408 -52.98 -29.70 0.92
CA GLU A 408 -52.11 -30.83 0.57
C GLU A 408 -51.92 -31.05 -0.93
N ARG A 409 -50.82 -31.75 -1.30
CA ARG A 409 -50.92 -33.05 -1.97
C ARG A 409 -49.61 -33.86 -1.89
N ASP A 410 -49.72 -35.02 -1.24
CA ASP A 410 -49.18 -36.37 -1.53
C ASP A 410 -48.17 -36.51 -2.69
N MET A 411 -47.14 -37.37 -2.62
CA MET A 411 -47.24 -38.80 -2.38
C MET A 411 -45.84 -39.44 -2.23
N THR A 412 -45.85 -40.50 -1.44
CA THR A 412 -44.80 -41.37 -0.91
C THR A 412 -44.10 -42.27 -1.93
N LYS A 413 -42.83 -42.61 -1.63
CA LYS A 413 -42.27 -43.98 -1.46
C LYS A 413 -40.72 -43.91 -1.58
N GLY A 414 -39.92 -44.47 -0.69
CA GLY A 414 -40.23 -45.25 0.51
C GLY A 414 -38.94 -45.67 1.24
N CYS A 415 -39.10 -45.74 2.56
CA CYS A 415 -38.47 -46.60 3.57
C CYS A 415 -36.94 -46.79 3.59
N ASN A 416 -36.27 -46.28 4.63
CA ASN A 416 -36.17 -46.82 6.00
C ASN A 416 -35.33 -48.09 6.12
N LYS A 417 -34.26 -48.03 6.92
CA LYS A 417 -34.37 -48.41 8.33
C LYS A 417 -33.20 -47.88 9.16
N ASP A 418 -33.58 -47.20 10.25
CA ASP A 418 -32.80 -46.91 11.44
C ASP A 418 -32.25 -48.18 12.10
N PHE A 419 -31.21 -48.02 12.93
CA PHE A 419 -31.20 -48.35 14.37
C PHE A 419 -29.93 -47.68 14.92
N ASP A 420 -30.06 -46.63 15.72
CA ASP A 420 -30.25 -46.64 17.19
C ASP A 420 -28.94 -46.90 17.96
N GLY A 421 -28.82 -46.14 19.04
CA GLY A 421 -27.56 -45.74 19.66
C GLY A 421 -26.72 -46.85 20.28
N ARG A 422 -25.51 -46.42 20.66
CA ARG A 422 -24.97 -46.77 21.97
C ARG A 422 -23.84 -45.84 22.38
N LEU A 423 -23.98 -45.42 23.63
CA LEU A 423 -22.97 -44.97 24.59
C LEU A 423 -21.69 -45.85 24.59
N TRP A 424 -20.74 -45.43 25.42
CA TRP A 424 -19.45 -46.06 25.80
C TRP A 424 -18.33 -45.76 24.78
N LYS A 425 -17.19 -45.16 25.13
CA LYS A 425 -16.45 -45.08 26.40
C LYS A 425 -15.54 -43.85 26.40
#